data_AF-A0A3P7LM90-F1
#
_entry.id   AF-A0A3P7LM90-F1
#
_cell.length_a   1.000
_cell.length_b   1.000
_cell.length_c   1.000
_cell.angle_alpha   90.00
_cell.angle_beta   90.00
_cell.angle_gamma   90.00
#
_symmetry.space_group_name_H-M   'P 1'
#
loop_
_entity.id
_entity.type
_entity.pdbx_description
1 polymer ?
#
loop_
_entity_poly.entity_id
_entity_poly.type
_entity_poly.pdbx_seq_one_letter_code
_entity_poly.pdbx_strand_id
1 'polypeptide(L)'
;MAILALTVSLGDMRDRISRIVIGSDIHGNPVTADDIGVTDALTVLMRDTVRPTLMQTLEGTPVFVHAGPFANIAHGSSSIIADQ
;
A
#
# COMPACT_ATOMS: atom_id res chain seq x y z
N MET A 1 -2.08 -2.75 -3.34
CA MET A 1 -1.00 -2.15 -4.16
C MET A 1 -1.02 -0.63 -4.14
N ALA A 2 -2.09 0.05 -4.62
CA ALA A 2 -2.14 1.52 -4.62
C ALA A 2 -1.92 2.15 -3.24
N ILE A 3 -2.46 1.54 -2.17
CA ILE A 3 -2.21 1.96 -0.78
C ILE A 3 -0.72 1.92 -0.44
N LEU A 4 -0.02 0.82 -0.73
CA LEU A 4 1.41 0.69 -0.45
C LEU A 4 2.22 1.78 -1.16
N ALA A 5 1.90 2.07 -2.42
CA ALA A 5 2.59 3.10 -3.18
C ALA A 5 2.33 4.53 -2.66
N LEU A 6 1.15 4.81 -2.09
CA LEU A 6 0.80 6.15 -1.57
C LEU A 6 1.00 6.34 -0.07
N THR A 7 1.51 5.33 0.61
CA THR A 7 1.74 5.35 2.04
C THR A 7 3.02 6.11 2.38
N VAL A 8 3.06 6.83 3.51
CA VAL A 8 4.28 7.47 4.05
C VAL A 8 4.85 6.83 5.32
N SER A 9 4.10 5.93 5.96
CA SER A 9 4.55 5.18 7.15
C SER A 9 3.69 3.94 7.38
N LEU A 10 4.13 3.00 8.24
CA LEU A 10 3.32 1.83 8.61
C LEU A 10 1.96 2.24 9.23
N GLY A 11 1.93 3.32 10.01
CA GLY A 11 0.68 3.86 10.59
C GLY A 11 -0.27 4.41 9.52
N ASP A 12 0.24 5.20 8.56
CA ASP A 12 -0.56 5.68 7.43
C ASP A 12 -1.07 4.51 6.57
N MET A 13 -0.27 3.45 6.39
CA MET A 13 -0.70 2.24 5.68
C MET A 13 -1.90 1.59 6.37
N ARG A 14 -1.80 1.40 7.69
CA ARG A 14 -2.87 0.83 8.52
C ARG A 14 -4.15 1.62 8.38
N ASP A 15 -4.07 2.95 8.52
CA ASP A 15 -5.22 3.85 8.43
C ASP A 15 -5.84 3.83 7.03
N ARG A 16 -5.05 3.63 5.98
CA ARG A 16 -5.56 3.46 4.61
C ARG A 16 -6.21 2.10 4.42
N ILE A 17 -5.65 1.03 4.99
CA ILE A 17 -6.21 -0.32 4.95
C ILE A 17 -7.57 -0.34 5.64
N SER A 18 -7.72 0.29 6.81
CA SER A 18 -8.99 0.29 7.55
C SER A 18 -10.15 0.89 6.76
N ARG A 19 -9.86 1.86 5.88
CA ARG A 19 -10.85 2.54 5.02
C ARG A 19 -11.18 1.80 3.71
N ILE A 20 -10.58 0.63 3.43
CA ILE A 20 -10.93 -0.14 2.23
C ILE A 20 -12.37 -0.60 2.35
N VAL A 21 -13.25 -0.11 1.47
CA VAL A 21 -14.59 -0.65 1.32
C VAL A 21 -14.50 -1.97 0.56
N ILE A 22 -14.95 -3.06 1.18
CA ILE A 22 -14.89 -4.43 0.64
C ILE A 22 -16.23 -4.88 0.05
N GLY A 23 -17.31 -4.18 0.36
CA GLY A 23 -18.65 -4.49 -0.15
C GLY A 23 -19.71 -3.62 0.50
N SER A 24 -20.96 -4.07 0.41
CA SER A 24 -22.11 -3.46 1.08
C SER A 24 -22.85 -4.50 1.92
N ASP A 25 -23.47 -4.08 3.01
CA ASP A 25 -24.36 -4.92 3.81
C ASP A 25 -25.73 -5.11 3.12
N ILE A 26 -26.64 -5.85 3.77
CA ILE A 26 -28.00 -6.11 3.26
C ILE A 26 -28.88 -4.85 3.17
N HIS A 27 -28.47 -3.76 3.83
CA HIS A 27 -29.12 -2.46 3.82
C HIS A 27 -28.45 -1.48 2.85
N GLY A 28 -27.38 -1.90 2.15
CA GLY A 28 -26.62 -1.10 1.20
C GLY A 28 -25.53 -0.22 1.82
N ASN A 29 -25.30 -0.29 3.13
CA ASN A 29 -24.23 0.49 3.78
C ASN A 29 -22.86 -0.10 3.41
N PRO A 30 -21.83 0.74 3.19
CA PRO A 30 -20.49 0.24 2.90
C PRO A 30 -19.92 -0.52 4.10
N VAL A 31 -19.33 -1.68 3.83
CA VAL A 31 -18.58 -2.47 4.80
C VAL A 31 -17.09 -2.30 4.50
N THR A 32 -16.32 -1.94 5.49
CA THR A 32 -14.87 -1.72 5.41
C THR A 32 -14.06 -2.92 5.89
N ALA A 33 -12.76 -2.91 5.63
CA ALA A 33 -11.85 -3.91 6.19
C ALA A 33 -11.79 -3.86 7.73
N ASP A 34 -12.02 -2.69 8.34
CA ASP A 34 -12.04 -2.53 9.79
C ASP A 34 -13.28 -3.14 10.43
N ASP A 35 -14.43 -3.04 9.76
CA ASP A 35 -15.71 -3.60 10.23
C ASP A 35 -15.65 -5.12 10.42
N ILE A 36 -14.77 -5.81 9.67
CA ILE A 36 -14.54 -7.26 9.80
C ILE A 36 -13.29 -7.61 10.61
N GLY A 37 -12.62 -6.62 11.20
CA GLY A 37 -11.51 -6.82 12.14
C GLY A 37 -10.19 -7.32 11.53
N VAL A 38 -9.95 -7.11 10.23
CA VAL A 38 -8.74 -7.64 9.55
C VAL A 38 -7.62 -6.61 9.36
N THR A 39 -7.86 -5.33 9.66
CA THR A 39 -6.93 -4.22 9.43
C THR A 39 -5.52 -4.50 9.98
N ASP A 40 -5.43 -4.90 11.25
CA ASP A 40 -4.14 -5.08 11.92
C ASP A 40 -3.41 -6.33 11.40
N ALA A 41 -4.13 -7.40 11.10
CA ALA A 41 -3.56 -8.61 10.50
C ALA A 41 -2.96 -8.31 9.12
N LEU A 42 -3.67 -7.56 8.27
CA LEU A 42 -3.15 -7.12 6.97
C LEU A 42 -1.94 -6.19 7.13
N THR A 43 -1.98 -5.28 8.11
CA THR A 43 -0.87 -4.37 8.39
C THR A 43 0.39 -5.14 8.81
N VAL A 44 0.25 -6.17 9.65
CA VAL A 44 1.37 -7.04 10.07
C VAL A 44 1.97 -7.80 8.89
N LEU A 45 1.13 -8.36 8.01
CA LEU A 45 1.61 -9.04 6.79
C LEU A 45 2.40 -8.10 5.88
N MET A 46 2.01 -6.83 5.84
CA MET A 46 2.63 -5.79 5.01
C MET A 46 3.75 -5.03 5.72
N ARG A 47 4.08 -5.36 6.98
CA ARG A 47 5.00 -4.58 7.82
C ARG A 47 6.34 -4.31 7.14
N ASP A 48 6.92 -5.33 6.51
CA ASP A 48 8.24 -5.20 5.90
C ASP A 48 8.16 -4.64 4.47
N THR A 49 6.98 -4.70 3.84
CA THR A 49 6.79 -4.22 2.47
C THR A 49 6.81 -2.70 2.36
N VAL A 50 6.85 -1.94 3.46
CA VAL A 50 7.00 -0.48 3.41
C VAL A 50 8.44 -0.05 3.13
N ARG A 51 9.40 -0.99 3.17
CA ARG A 51 10.84 -0.73 2.98
C ARG A 51 11.20 -0.85 1.50
N PRO A 52 11.68 0.21 0.83
CA PRO A 52 12.16 0.12 -0.55
C PRO A 52 13.30 -0.88 -0.72
N THR A 53 13.31 -1.59 -1.84
CA THR A 53 14.41 -2.51 -2.18
C THR A 53 15.55 -1.72 -2.83
N LEU A 54 16.72 -1.69 -2.21
CA LEU A 54 17.93 -1.13 -2.79
C LEU A 54 18.54 -2.10 -3.81
N MET A 55 18.80 -1.60 -5.02
CA MET A 55 19.44 -2.30 -6.12
C MET A 55 20.48 -1.38 -6.78
N GLN A 56 21.02 -1.79 -7.93
CA GLN A 56 21.95 -0.99 -8.73
C GLN A 56 21.72 -1.17 -10.24
N THR A 57 22.12 -0.18 -11.03
CA THR A 57 22.24 -0.29 -12.50
C THR A 57 23.47 -1.11 -12.91
N LEU A 58 23.64 -1.39 -14.21
CA LEU A 58 24.86 -2.05 -14.73
C LEU A 58 26.15 -1.25 -14.47
N GLU A 59 26.04 0.06 -14.26
CA GLU A 59 27.16 0.97 -13.99
C GLU A 59 27.37 1.22 -12.48
N GLY A 60 26.63 0.51 -11.62
CA GLY A 60 26.77 0.62 -10.17
C GLY A 60 26.04 1.80 -9.53
N THR A 61 25.21 2.54 -10.29
CA THR A 61 24.36 3.60 -9.72
C THR A 61 23.29 2.97 -8.84
N PRO A 62 23.14 3.39 -7.56
CA PRO A 62 22.11 2.86 -6.68
C PRO A 62 20.71 3.25 -7.14
N VAL A 63 19.75 2.33 -7.02
CA VAL A 63 18.35 2.52 -7.42
C VAL A 63 17.42 1.88 -6.41
N PHE A 64 16.32 2.54 -6.06
CA PHE A 64 15.21 1.90 -5.37
C PHE A 64 14.20 1.31 -6.35
N VAL A 65 13.79 0.07 -6.11
CA VAL A 65 12.68 -0.59 -6.82
C VAL A 65 11.59 -0.92 -5.80
N HIS A 66 10.46 -0.22 -5.88
CA HIS A 66 9.42 -0.35 -4.86
C HIS A 66 8.01 0.01 -5.35
N ALA A 67 7.07 -0.89 -5.05
CA ALA A 67 5.69 -0.89 -5.53
C ALA A 67 5.55 -0.90 -7.07
N GLY A 68 4.30 -1.03 -7.55
CA GLY A 68 4.00 -1.10 -8.97
C GLY A 68 2.48 -1.18 -9.23
N PRO A 69 1.70 -0.16 -8.87
CA PRO A 69 0.29 -0.11 -9.19
C PRO A 69 0.05 0.08 -10.69
N PHE A 70 -1.12 -0.32 -11.18
CA PHE A 70 -1.53 0.02 -12.54
C PHE A 70 -1.65 1.53 -12.75
N ALA A 71 -1.48 1.96 -14.00
CA ALA A 71 -1.58 3.35 -14.42
C ALA A 71 -2.97 3.75 -14.98
N ASN A 72 -3.94 2.82 -15.00
CA ASN A 72 -5.30 3.07 -15.49
C ASN A 72 -6.31 3.24 -14.34
N ILE A 73 -6.35 2.29 -13.41
CA ILE A 73 -7.25 2.28 -12.24
C ILE A 73 -6.54 2.73 -10.95
N ALA A 74 -5.27 3.12 -11.06
CA ALA A 74 -4.44 3.69 -10.00
C ALA A 74 -3.42 4.67 -10.65
N HIS A 75 -2.41 5.10 -9.90
CA HIS A 75 -1.54 6.23 -10.31
C HIS A 75 -0.28 5.84 -11.11
N GLY A 76 0.05 4.55 -11.24
CA GLY A 76 1.14 4.11 -12.12
C GLY A 76 2.55 4.59 -11.78
N SER A 77 2.87 4.80 -10.51
CA SER A 77 4.20 5.28 -10.07
C SER A 77 4.79 4.39 -8.97
N SER A 78 6.10 4.55 -8.72
CA SER A 78 6.79 4.00 -7.55
C SER A 78 6.16 4.51 -6.25
N SER A 79 6.53 3.89 -5.13
CA SER A 79 6.05 4.35 -3.83
C SER A 79 6.60 5.73 -3.44
N ILE A 80 5.79 6.54 -2.77
CA ILE A 80 6.21 7.81 -2.17
C ILE A 80 7.43 7.64 -1.24
N ILE A 81 7.50 6.56 -0.45
CA ILE A 81 8.63 6.28 0.46
C ILE A 81 9.95 6.09 -0.29
N ALA A 82 9.92 5.60 -1.54
CA ALA A 82 11.13 5.42 -2.34
C ALA A 82 11.60 6.71 -3.03
N ASP A 83 10.68 7.66 -3.21
CA ASP A 83 10.94 8.94 -3.89
C ASP A 83 11.32 10.07 -2.91
N GLN A 84 11.09 9.88 -1.60
CA GLN A 84 11.45 10.80 -0.50
C GLN A 84 12.86 10.54 0.04
#